data_AF-A0A9E4KLC2-F1
#
_entry.id   AF-A0A9E4KLC2-F1
#
_cell.length_a   1.000
_cell.length_b   1.000
_cell.length_c   1.000
_cell.angle_alpha   90.00
_cell.angle_beta   90.00
_cell.angle_gamma   90.00
#
_symmetry.space_group_name_H-M   'P 1'
#
loop_
_entity.id
_entity.type
_entity.pdbx_description
1 polymer ?
#
loop_
_entity_poly.entity_id
_entity_poly.type
_entity_poly.pdbx_seq_one_letter_code
_entity_poly.pdbx_strand_id
1 'polypeptide(L)'
;MSSLDRYIVTPRVSKHRLFVWVTADTLPDSAVIAFARDDDYFFGVLHSRIHELWARSQGTQLREVESGFRYTPTSTLETSPFPEPTPDQRVEIAKAAKHLNTLRQGWLNPPPDDVSLSERRRRTLSNLYSSPPTWLRLAHWSLDEAVSAAYGWPADLADGEIIARLLDLNLKREAVE
;
A
#
# COMPACT_ATOMS: atom_id res chain seq x y z
N MET A 1 -21.37 -15.38 6.32
CA MET A 1 -20.34 -14.39 5.93
C MET A 1 -20.49 -13.23 6.89
N SER A 2 -19.48 -12.92 7.71
CA SER A 2 -19.55 -11.73 8.56
C SER A 2 -19.56 -10.48 7.68
N SER A 3 -20.41 -9.51 8.01
CA SER A 3 -20.34 -8.18 7.40
C SER A 3 -19.03 -7.52 7.83
N LEU A 4 -18.25 -7.02 6.89
CA LEU A 4 -17.08 -6.18 7.18
C LEU A 4 -17.58 -4.79 7.57
N ASP A 5 -17.02 -4.19 8.62
CA ASP A 5 -17.33 -2.80 9.01
C ASP A 5 -16.61 -1.76 8.13
N ARG A 6 -15.50 -2.18 7.53
CA ARG A 6 -14.64 -1.38 6.65
C ARG A 6 -13.96 -2.27 5.63
N TYR A 7 -13.49 -1.69 4.54
CA TYR A 7 -12.71 -2.41 3.54
C TYR A 7 -11.66 -1.49 2.90
N ILE A 8 -10.70 -2.09 2.20
CA ILE A 8 -9.59 -1.36 1.59
C ILE A 8 -10.00 -0.95 0.18
N VAL A 9 -9.73 0.30 -0.19
CA VAL A 9 -9.86 0.75 -1.57
C VAL A 9 -8.61 1.42 -2.09
N THR A 10 -8.50 1.42 -3.41
CA THR A 10 -7.44 2.11 -4.12
C THR A 10 -7.90 2.53 -5.52
N PRO A 11 -7.52 3.71 -6.02
CA PRO A 11 -7.81 4.06 -7.41
C PRO A 11 -7.06 3.13 -8.37
N ARG A 12 -7.69 2.84 -9.51
CA ARG A 12 -7.07 2.09 -10.62
C ARG A 12 -5.91 2.86 -11.24
N VAL A 13 -6.00 4.18 -11.35
CA VAL A 13 -4.96 5.04 -11.95
C VAL A 13 -4.57 6.11 -10.94
N SER A 14 -3.27 6.19 -10.61
CA SER A 14 -2.74 7.20 -9.70
C SER A 14 -1.23 7.38 -9.90
N LYS A 15 -0.73 8.60 -9.63
CA LYS A 15 0.72 8.89 -9.56
C LYS A 15 1.39 8.14 -8.41
N HIS A 16 0.70 8.04 -7.27
CA HIS A 16 1.18 7.40 -6.05
C HIS A 16 0.38 6.13 -5.79
N ARG A 17 1.03 5.04 -5.40
CA ARG A 17 0.31 3.81 -5.03
C ARG A 17 -0.17 3.91 -3.59
N LEU A 18 -1.44 4.25 -3.42
CA LEU A 18 -2.06 4.51 -2.13
C LEU A 18 -3.27 3.62 -1.93
N PHE A 19 -3.40 3.07 -0.73
CA PHE A 19 -4.61 2.41 -0.27
C PHE A 19 -5.20 3.18 0.92
N VAL A 20 -6.51 3.08 1.09
CA VAL A 20 -7.23 3.73 2.19
C VAL A 20 -8.32 2.81 2.72
N TRP A 21 -8.64 2.98 4.00
CA TRP A 21 -9.82 2.40 4.61
C TRP A 21 -11.04 3.23 4.24
N VAL A 22 -12.14 2.55 3.91
CA VAL A 22 -13.48 3.14 3.78
C VAL A 22 -14.48 2.29 4.56
N THR A 23 -15.57 2.91 4.99
CA THR A 23 -16.67 2.23 5.71
C THR A 23 -17.49 1.37 4.77
N ALA A 24 -18.17 0.36 5.29
CA ALA A 24 -18.94 -0.61 4.51
C ALA A 24 -20.09 -0.02 3.67
N ASP A 25 -20.58 1.17 4.03
CA ASP A 25 -21.61 1.92 3.30
C ASP A 25 -21.04 2.78 2.16
N THR A 26 -19.71 2.85 2.02
CA THR A 26 -19.08 3.48 0.86
C THR A 26 -19.23 2.57 -0.36
N LEU A 27 -19.64 3.15 -1.50
CA LEU A 27 -19.72 2.41 -2.77
C LEU A 27 -18.54 2.81 -3.67
N PRO A 28 -17.67 1.86 -4.06
CA PRO A 28 -16.56 2.16 -4.95
C PRO A 28 -17.06 2.29 -6.39
N ASP A 29 -16.67 3.36 -7.08
CA ASP A 29 -16.91 3.52 -8.52
C ASP A 29 -16.09 2.49 -9.34
N SER A 30 -16.46 2.30 -10.60
CA SER A 30 -15.76 1.47 -11.59
C SER A 30 -14.24 1.71 -11.71
N ALA A 31 -13.76 2.93 -11.41
CA ALA A 31 -12.34 3.28 -11.42
C ALA A 31 -11.62 3.03 -10.07
N VAL A 32 -12.30 2.43 -9.09
CA VAL A 32 -11.77 2.10 -7.76
C VAL A 32 -11.78 0.57 -7.58
N ILE A 33 -10.69 0.04 -7.04
CA ILE A 33 -10.58 -1.37 -6.67
C ILE A 33 -10.89 -1.48 -5.18
N ALA A 34 -11.75 -2.43 -4.84
CA ALA A 34 -12.07 -2.79 -3.46
C ALA A 34 -11.43 -4.15 -3.12
N PHE A 35 -10.80 -4.23 -1.95
CA PHE A 35 -10.37 -5.48 -1.35
C PHE A 35 -11.27 -5.75 -0.13
N ALA A 36 -12.01 -6.84 -0.15
CA ALA A 36 -12.92 -7.24 0.91
C ALA A 36 -12.16 -7.85 2.12
N ARG A 37 -11.31 -7.02 2.75
CA ARG A 37 -10.54 -7.33 3.95
C ARG A 37 -10.55 -6.13 4.90
N ASP A 38 -10.52 -6.38 6.20
CA ASP A 38 -10.58 -5.39 7.29
C ASP A 38 -9.35 -5.39 8.22
N ASP A 39 -8.35 -6.23 7.95
CA ASP A 39 -7.15 -6.37 8.75
C ASP A 39 -6.00 -5.46 8.33
N ASP A 40 -5.28 -4.94 9.34
CA ASP A 40 -4.15 -4.04 9.13
C ASP A 40 -2.90 -4.75 8.58
N TYR A 41 -2.80 -6.09 8.68
CA TYR A 41 -1.69 -6.85 8.09
C TYR A 41 -1.71 -6.76 6.56
N PHE A 42 -2.84 -7.13 5.94
CA PHE A 42 -2.95 -7.11 4.49
C PHE A 42 -2.84 -5.69 3.94
N PHE A 43 -3.41 -4.71 4.65
CA PHE A 43 -3.22 -3.30 4.37
C PHE A 43 -1.74 -2.90 4.39
N GLY A 44 -0.98 -3.35 5.39
CA GLY A 44 0.47 -3.12 5.49
C GLY A 44 1.25 -3.71 4.33
N VAL A 45 0.98 -4.97 3.96
CA VAL A 45 1.66 -5.61 2.82
C VAL A 45 1.38 -4.87 1.53
N LEU A 46 0.12 -4.48 1.27
CA LEU A 46 -0.24 -3.68 0.09
C LEU A 46 0.49 -2.33 0.05
N HIS A 47 0.68 -1.68 1.20
CA HIS A 47 1.36 -0.38 1.31
C HIS A 47 2.88 -0.43 1.29
N SER A 48 3.48 -1.63 1.33
CA SER A 48 4.93 -1.78 1.33
C SER A 48 5.55 -1.41 -0.01
N ARG A 49 6.81 -0.98 0.03
CA ARG A 49 7.67 -0.79 -1.13
C ARG A 49 7.77 -2.06 -1.97
N ILE A 50 7.81 -3.24 -1.34
CA ILE A 50 7.89 -4.53 -2.05
C ILE A 50 6.67 -4.72 -2.97
N HIS A 51 5.46 -4.51 -2.45
CA HIS A 51 4.25 -4.61 -3.27
C HIS A 51 4.14 -3.46 -4.28
N GLU A 52 4.57 -2.25 -3.93
CA GLU A 52 4.60 -1.14 -4.87
C GLU A 52 5.50 -1.43 -6.08
N LEU A 53 6.72 -1.95 -5.85
CA LEU A 53 7.65 -2.34 -6.90
C LEU A 53 7.06 -3.45 -7.78
N TRP A 54 6.49 -4.49 -7.17
CA TRP A 54 5.81 -5.55 -7.91
C TRP A 54 4.71 -4.98 -8.81
N ALA A 55 3.78 -4.22 -8.21
CA ALA A 55 2.67 -3.64 -8.92
C ALA A 55 3.18 -2.79 -10.10
N ARG A 56 4.12 -1.87 -9.86
CA ARG A 56 4.73 -1.02 -10.90
C ARG A 56 5.37 -1.81 -12.03
N SER A 57 5.98 -2.95 -11.73
CA SER A 57 6.63 -3.82 -12.73
C SER A 57 5.63 -4.60 -13.59
N GLN A 58 4.50 -5.01 -13.02
CA GLN A 58 3.52 -5.89 -13.70
C GLN A 58 2.31 -5.14 -14.28
N GLY A 59 2.06 -3.91 -13.85
CA GLY A 59 0.95 -3.11 -14.37
C GLY A 59 1.31 -2.37 -15.66
N THR A 60 0.28 -1.92 -16.37
CA THR A 60 0.44 -1.19 -17.63
C THR A 60 0.73 0.29 -17.35
N GLN A 61 1.86 0.80 -17.85
CA GLN A 61 2.17 2.23 -17.80
C GLN A 61 1.36 2.99 -18.87
N LEU A 62 0.67 4.05 -18.48
CA LEU A 62 -0.05 4.92 -19.41
C LEU A 62 0.92 5.93 -20.03
N ARG A 63 1.73 5.54 -21.02
CA ARG A 63 2.61 6.43 -21.82
C ARG A 63 3.79 7.11 -21.09
N GLU A 64 3.69 7.54 -19.83
CA GLU A 64 4.75 8.22 -19.06
C GLU A 64 4.72 7.79 -17.57
N VAL A 65 5.86 7.82 -16.87
CA VAL A 65 5.91 7.51 -15.41
C VAL A 65 5.11 8.54 -14.60
N GLU A 66 4.99 9.76 -15.11
CA GLU A 66 4.32 10.89 -14.45
C GLU A 66 2.81 10.93 -14.65
N SER A 67 2.29 10.33 -15.73
CA SER A 67 0.85 10.34 -16.10
C SER A 67 0.00 9.37 -15.27
N GLY A 68 0.64 8.47 -14.51
CA GLY A 68 -0.01 7.56 -13.58
C GLY A 68 0.14 6.09 -13.95
N PHE A 69 0.32 5.28 -12.92
CA PHE A 69 0.40 3.83 -13.02
C PHE A 69 -1.02 3.23 -12.91
N ARG A 70 -1.36 2.30 -13.81
CA ARG A 70 -2.62 1.54 -13.74
C ARG A 70 -2.44 0.24 -12.98
N TYR A 71 -3.12 0.11 -11.85
CA TYR A 71 -3.19 -1.13 -11.08
C TYR A 71 -4.31 -2.01 -11.61
N THR A 72 -3.93 -3.19 -12.10
CA THR A 72 -4.85 -4.20 -12.62
C THR A 72 -4.79 -5.42 -11.68
N PRO A 73 -5.85 -5.76 -10.95
CA PRO A 73 -5.80 -6.82 -9.94
C PRO A 73 -5.24 -8.16 -10.45
N THR A 74 -5.65 -8.56 -11.65
CA THR A 74 -5.22 -9.83 -12.26
C THR A 74 -3.73 -9.90 -12.54
N SER A 75 -3.09 -8.80 -12.95
CA SER A 75 -1.64 -8.79 -13.22
C SER A 75 -0.80 -8.32 -12.03
N THR A 76 -1.41 -7.81 -10.96
CA THR A 76 -0.68 -7.25 -9.81
C THR A 76 -0.97 -8.01 -8.52
N LEU A 77 -2.23 -8.04 -8.07
CA LEU A 77 -2.60 -8.68 -6.81
C LEU A 77 -2.49 -10.20 -6.91
N GLU A 78 -3.11 -10.78 -7.94
CA GLU A 78 -3.21 -12.24 -8.11
C GLU A 78 -1.83 -12.87 -8.38
N THR A 79 -0.94 -12.12 -9.03
CA THR A 79 0.44 -12.53 -9.31
C THR A 79 1.42 -12.21 -8.18
N SER A 80 1.01 -11.43 -7.16
CA SER A 80 1.93 -11.01 -6.10
C SER A 80 2.38 -12.21 -5.27
N PRO A 81 3.69 -12.49 -5.15
CA PRO A 81 4.19 -13.52 -4.27
C PRO A 81 4.17 -12.98 -2.83
N PHE A 82 3.02 -13.10 -2.15
CA PHE A 82 2.86 -12.64 -0.77
C PHE A 82 3.80 -13.39 0.20
N PRO A 83 4.27 -12.74 1.28
CA PRO A 83 5.14 -13.41 2.25
C PRO A 83 4.36 -14.41 3.10
N GLU A 84 5.08 -15.35 3.71
CA GLU A 84 4.57 -16.31 4.69
C GLU A 84 5.04 -15.92 6.10
N PRO A 85 4.42 -14.89 6.74
CA PRO A 85 4.88 -14.40 8.03
C PRO A 85 4.57 -15.38 9.16
N THR A 86 5.44 -15.40 10.15
CA THR A 86 5.13 -15.90 11.50
C THR A 86 4.00 -15.07 12.15
N PRO A 87 3.33 -15.59 13.21
CA PRO A 87 2.32 -14.81 13.94
C PRO A 87 2.83 -13.46 14.44
N ASP A 88 4.07 -13.40 14.96
CA ASP A 88 4.66 -12.16 15.48
C ASP A 88 4.95 -11.16 14.36
N GLN A 89 5.50 -11.62 13.23
CA GLN A 89 5.72 -10.75 12.06
C GLN A 89 4.40 -10.18 11.52
N ARG A 90 3.32 -10.98 11.52
CA ARG A 90 1.99 -10.52 11.13
C ARG A 90 1.52 -9.37 12.04
N VAL A 91 1.74 -9.49 13.35
CA VAL A 91 1.39 -8.45 14.33
C VAL A 91 2.23 -7.18 14.12
N GLU A 92 3.53 -7.31 13.90
CA GLU A 92 4.40 -6.15 13.69
C GLU A 92 4.07 -5.39 12.40
N ILE A 93 3.79 -6.09 11.30
CA ILE A 93 3.32 -5.46 10.05
C ILE A 93 2.00 -4.72 10.29
N ALA A 94 1.03 -5.37 10.95
CA ALA A 94 -0.26 -4.76 11.25
C ALA A 94 -0.11 -3.49 12.12
N LYS A 95 0.76 -3.53 13.12
CA LYS A 95 1.06 -2.40 14.00
C LYS A 95 1.71 -1.23 13.24
N ALA A 96 2.71 -1.51 12.41
CA ALA A 96 3.38 -0.49 11.58
C ALA A 96 2.39 0.14 10.59
N ALA A 97 1.57 -0.68 9.94
CA ALA A 97 0.55 -0.23 8.98
C ALA A 97 -0.52 0.65 9.63
N LYS A 98 -0.99 0.25 10.82
CA LYS A 98 -1.94 1.04 11.63
C LYS A 98 -1.32 2.37 12.03
N HIS A 99 -0.06 2.38 12.49
CA HIS A 99 0.65 3.61 12.85
C HIS A 99 0.79 4.56 11.65
N LEU A 100 1.22 4.05 10.49
CA LEU A 100 1.26 4.82 9.25
C LEU A 100 -0.10 5.42 8.89
N ASN A 101 -1.18 4.64 9.00
CA ASN A 101 -2.53 5.16 8.73
C ASN A 101 -2.95 6.23 9.74
N THR A 102 -2.70 6.03 11.04
CA THR A 102 -2.99 7.04 12.07
C THR A 102 -2.31 8.38 11.77
N LEU A 103 -1.03 8.36 11.40
CA LEU A 103 -0.30 9.58 11.04
C LEU A 103 -0.88 10.25 9.80
N ARG A 104 -1.20 9.46 8.76
CA ARG A 104 -1.87 9.99 7.55
C ARG A 104 -3.21 10.63 7.89
N GLN A 105 -4.04 9.97 8.68
CA GLN A 105 -5.36 10.48 9.07
C GLN A 105 -5.27 11.75 9.91
N GLY A 106 -4.33 11.81 10.86
CA GLY A 106 -4.08 13.03 11.65
C GLY A 106 -3.62 14.21 10.79
N TRP A 107 -2.79 13.96 9.77
CA TRP A 107 -2.39 15.00 8.83
C TRP A 107 -3.53 15.42 7.90
N LEU A 108 -4.35 14.49 7.40
CA LEU A 108 -5.49 14.79 6.53
C LEU A 108 -6.59 15.56 7.26
N ASN A 109 -6.85 15.19 8.51
CA ASN A 109 -7.97 15.66 9.31
C ASN A 109 -7.48 16.32 10.61
N PRO A 110 -6.72 17.43 10.52
CA PRO A 110 -6.31 18.15 11.72
C PRO A 110 -7.54 18.74 12.44
N PRO A 111 -7.47 18.97 13.76
CA PRO A 111 -8.49 19.70 14.52
C PRO A 111 -8.93 21.00 13.81
N PRO A 112 -10.21 21.43 13.94
CA PRO A 112 -10.77 22.57 13.21
C PRO A 112 -9.90 23.83 13.25
N ASP A 113 -9.34 24.14 14.42
CA ASP A 113 -8.61 25.39 14.69
C ASP A 113 -7.09 25.31 14.44
N ASP A 114 -6.55 24.12 14.17
CA ASP A 114 -5.10 23.92 13.97
C ASP A 114 -4.58 24.47 12.64
N VAL A 115 -5.46 24.56 11.63
CA VAL A 115 -5.09 25.01 10.28
C VAL A 115 -6.17 25.87 9.65
N SER A 116 -5.76 26.84 8.82
CA SER A 116 -6.70 27.64 8.04
C SER A 116 -7.50 26.78 7.06
N LEU A 117 -8.67 27.28 6.63
CA LEU A 117 -9.49 26.59 5.62
C LEU A 117 -8.76 26.39 4.30
N SER A 118 -7.89 27.33 3.91
CA SER A 118 -7.09 27.22 2.68
C SER A 118 -6.05 26.12 2.76
N GLU A 119 -5.40 25.96 3.92
CA GLU A 119 -4.46 24.86 4.18
C GLU A 119 -5.19 23.52 4.25
N ARG A 120 -6.35 23.46 4.93
CA ARG A 120 -7.18 22.24 5.02
C ARG A 120 -7.55 21.70 3.63
N ARG A 121 -7.92 22.56 2.68
CA ARG A 121 -8.24 22.16 1.30
C ARG A 121 -7.06 21.54 0.55
N ARG A 122 -5.82 21.86 0.93
CA ARG A 122 -4.60 21.31 0.33
C ARG A 122 -4.19 19.98 0.94
N ARG A 123 -4.80 19.56 2.05
CA ARG A 123 -4.45 18.33 2.75
C ARG A 123 -5.08 17.11 2.10
N THR A 124 -4.53 16.74 0.94
CA THR A 124 -4.88 15.50 0.22
C THR A 124 -3.72 14.52 0.29
N LEU A 125 -3.98 13.22 0.19
CA LEU A 125 -2.92 12.22 0.15
C LEU A 125 -1.98 12.44 -1.05
N SER A 126 -2.51 12.87 -2.19
CA SER A 126 -1.69 13.20 -3.37
C SER A 126 -0.66 14.30 -3.06
N ASN A 127 -1.07 15.35 -2.34
CA ASN A 127 -0.15 16.41 -1.93
C ASN A 127 0.84 15.93 -0.88
N LEU A 128 0.37 15.15 0.12
CA LEU A 128 1.22 14.57 1.15
C LEU A 128 2.36 13.73 0.56
N TYR A 129 2.07 12.90 -0.44
CA TYR A 129 3.06 12.02 -1.07
C TYR A 129 3.87 12.69 -2.18
N SER A 130 3.44 13.85 -2.69
CA SER A 130 4.24 14.63 -3.64
C SER A 130 5.38 15.39 -2.94
N SER A 131 5.28 15.62 -1.63
CA SER A 131 6.35 16.21 -0.81
C SER A 131 6.33 15.56 0.57
N PRO A 132 6.76 14.28 0.68
CA PRO A 132 6.60 13.51 1.89
C PRO A 132 7.44 14.13 3.03
N PRO A 133 6.83 14.46 4.18
CA PRO A 133 7.58 14.92 5.34
C PRO A 133 8.39 13.77 5.96
N THR A 134 9.39 14.10 6.79
CA THR A 134 10.28 13.09 7.40
C THR A 134 9.52 12.03 8.19
N TRP A 135 8.50 12.39 8.96
CA TRP A 135 7.70 11.42 9.72
C TRP A 135 7.02 10.39 8.81
N LEU A 136 6.62 10.78 7.60
CA LEU A 136 5.95 9.87 6.66
C LEU A 136 6.94 8.87 6.09
N ARG A 137 8.14 9.35 5.72
CA ARG A 137 9.23 8.48 5.27
C ARG A 137 9.65 7.47 6.33
N LEU A 138 9.78 7.90 7.59
CA LEU A 138 10.13 7.02 8.70
C LEU A 138 9.03 5.96 8.95
N ALA A 139 7.75 6.36 8.87
CA ALA A 139 6.65 5.42 9.03
C ALA A 139 6.61 4.36 7.92
N HIS A 140 6.90 4.75 6.67
CA HIS A 140 7.06 3.80 5.56
C HIS A 140 8.27 2.90 5.75
N TRP A 141 9.42 3.45 6.13
CA TRP A 141 10.61 2.65 6.37
C TRP A 141 10.37 1.58 7.44
N SER A 142 9.72 1.92 8.54
CA SER A 142 9.35 0.94 9.58
C SER A 142 8.42 -0.16 9.06
N LEU A 143 7.46 0.19 8.19
CA LEU A 143 6.60 -0.80 7.55
C LEU A 143 7.39 -1.70 6.57
N ASP A 144 8.25 -1.11 5.76
CA ASP A 144 9.07 -1.83 4.77
C ASP A 144 10.08 -2.78 5.42
N GLU A 145 10.63 -2.40 6.56
CA GLU A 145 11.49 -3.27 7.37
C GLU A 145 10.71 -4.48 7.88
N ALA A 146 9.52 -4.27 8.45
CA ALA A 146 8.67 -5.36 8.94
C ALA A 146 8.23 -6.31 7.81
N VAL A 147 7.89 -5.77 6.64
CA VAL A 147 7.51 -6.59 5.48
C VAL A 147 8.72 -7.31 4.89
N SER A 148 9.88 -6.66 4.75
CA SER A 148 11.12 -7.32 4.32
C SER A 148 11.49 -8.49 5.24
N ALA A 149 11.33 -8.33 6.55
CA ALA A 149 11.55 -9.40 7.52
C ALA A 149 10.61 -10.60 7.30
N ALA A 150 9.35 -10.37 6.92
CA ALA A 150 8.41 -11.45 6.59
C ALA A 150 8.76 -12.20 5.28
N TYR A 151 9.49 -11.56 4.36
CA TYR A 151 10.10 -12.23 3.21
C TYR A 151 11.44 -12.92 3.55
N GLY A 152 11.98 -12.71 4.76
CA GLY A 152 13.32 -13.15 5.14
C GLY A 152 14.43 -12.37 4.42
N TRP A 153 14.16 -11.13 4.02
CA TRP A 153 15.07 -10.30 3.22
C TRP A 153 15.67 -9.15 4.04
N PRO A 154 16.89 -8.69 3.71
CA PRO A 154 17.42 -7.42 4.21
C PRO A 154 16.51 -6.25 3.83
N ALA A 155 16.37 -5.27 4.73
CA ALA A 155 15.49 -4.11 4.51
C ALA A 155 16.06 -3.10 3.48
N ASP A 156 17.37 -3.15 3.22
CA ASP A 156 18.12 -2.21 2.38
C ASP A 156 18.40 -2.73 0.96
N LEU A 157 17.73 -3.79 0.54
CA LEU A 157 17.84 -4.30 -0.83
C LEU A 157 17.49 -3.22 -1.87
N ALA A 158 18.29 -3.16 -2.93
CA ALA A 158 18.01 -2.31 -4.08
C ALA A 158 16.72 -2.75 -4.80
N ASP A 159 16.03 -1.79 -5.43
CA ASP A 159 14.75 -2.04 -6.14
C ASP A 159 14.86 -3.21 -7.14
N GLY A 160 15.92 -3.23 -7.95
CA GLY A 160 16.14 -4.28 -8.95
C GLY A 160 16.32 -5.67 -8.36
N GLU A 161 16.92 -5.76 -7.17
CA GLU A 161 17.10 -7.05 -6.49
C GLU A 161 15.78 -7.54 -5.88
N ILE A 162 14.97 -6.64 -5.32
CA ILE A 162 13.60 -6.98 -4.86
C ILE A 162 12.78 -7.52 -6.03
N ILE A 163 12.78 -6.83 -7.17
CA ILE A 163 12.02 -7.27 -8.35
C ILE A 163 12.50 -8.65 -8.84
N ALA A 164 13.83 -8.87 -8.89
CA ALA A 164 14.38 -10.17 -9.29
C ALA A 164 13.95 -11.31 -8.35
N ARG A 165 14.00 -11.08 -7.03
CA ARG A 165 13.56 -12.08 -6.03
C ARG A 165 12.05 -12.34 -6.11
N LEU A 166 11.23 -11.30 -6.30
CA LEU A 166 9.79 -11.45 -6.49
C LEU A 166 9.47 -12.25 -7.75
N LEU A 167 10.18 -12.01 -8.86
CA LEU A 167 10.00 -12.77 -10.09
C LEU A 167 10.33 -14.26 -9.88
N ASP A 168 11.43 -14.57 -9.20
CA ASP A 168 11.81 -15.95 -8.87
C ASP A 168 10.73 -16.64 -8.01
N LEU A 169 10.19 -15.94 -7.01
CA LEU A 169 9.07 -16.47 -6.21
C LEU A 169 7.81 -16.71 -7.04
N ASN A 170 7.44 -15.79 -7.95
CA ASN A 170 6.27 -15.96 -8.81
C ASN A 170 6.43 -17.17 -9.76
N LEU A 171 7.59 -17.31 -10.40
CA LEU A 171 7.88 -18.44 -11.30
C LEU A 171 7.84 -19.79 -10.56
N LYS A 172 8.34 -19.84 -9.32
CA LYS A 172 8.26 -21.05 -8.49
C LYS A 172 6.82 -21.42 -8.14
N ARG A 173 5.95 -20.43 -7.90
CA ARG A 173 4.53 -20.66 -7.60
C ARG A 173 3.79 -21.23 -8.81
N GLU A 174 4.00 -20.67 -10.00
CA GLU A 174 3.40 -21.17 -11.25
C GLU A 174 3.85 -22.59 -11.61
N ALA A 175 5.05 -23.01 -11.19
CA ALA A 175 5.53 -24.37 -11.45
C ALA A 175 4.90 -25.45 -10.56
N VAL A 176 4.18 -25.06 -9.50
CA VAL A 176 3.55 -25.96 -8.52
C VAL A 176 2.04 -26.11 -8.75
N GLU A 177 1.43 -25.21 -9.54
CA GLU A 177 0.02 -25.26 -9.99
C GLU A 177 -0.16 -26.08 -11.27
#